data_AF-Q5JI43-F1
#
_entry.id   AF-Q5JI43-F1
#
_cell.length_a   1.000
_cell.length_b   1.000
_cell.length_c   1.000
_cell.angle_alpha   90.00
_cell.angle_beta   90.00
_cell.angle_gamma   90.00
#
_symmetry.space_group_name_H-M   'P 1'
#
loop_
_entity.id
_entity.type
_entity.pdbx_description
1 polymer ?
#
loop_
_entity_poly.entity_id
_entity_poly.type
_entity_poly.pdbx_seq_one_letter_code
_entity_poly.pdbx_strand_id
1 'polypeptide(L)'
;MKRINTLMALLITGYIIGVLNYVLLPKYNIIFGLKGILIGALVSLAVLVLIRSETESTKRTRYLPYEFMFKVSRTPGLMITFVLFLVIVAGITAYLSGWAMIFLLGQDSSFIVPLAILTILIAALLLLLAKGRTVELLAVLSVLVIVLTLVSVFLIRNEASSVIVSKQAKLYMDHVLSSMWSFDSPLNIQGLATFFSGILLAFGLGAGVYYVIGSFSPEELNVERVLLGVFVLQLILGIAASYTVAYSLGASFQAFEDAVRNPNASPEEVFRLYREFQTLKSYTGNPSVSVHESIQAFYLIPSILLDVLPKAKLMVYSLLISLYMAGFTTVIVLIEMGAQMTAEVVQTNRRNALATVSVLSLAISLAMWNEALFKVFIFLPFSIVGILAAIEAYPSLKSLQSHEKLLTALGAAVMLVIGLGSLYYSLTGIFAMKLAAITGLILLVPVAFNSMLLRSGRQR
;
A
#
# COMPACT_ATOMS: atom_id res chain seq x y z
N MET A 1 13.12 -5.33 -27.89
CA MET A 1 13.82 -5.26 -26.58
C MET A 1 13.46 -4.02 -25.77
N LYS A 2 13.61 -2.78 -26.29
CA LYS A 2 13.21 -1.53 -25.56
C LYS A 2 11.79 -1.55 -24.98
N ARG A 3 10.81 -2.11 -25.71
CA ARG A 3 9.41 -2.23 -25.26
C ARG A 3 9.25 -3.06 -23.98
N ILE A 4 9.99 -4.16 -23.82
CA ILE A 4 9.90 -5.04 -22.64
C ILE A 4 10.46 -4.33 -21.41
N ASN A 5 11.55 -3.58 -21.56
CA ASN A 5 12.13 -2.81 -20.45
C ASN A 5 11.16 -1.74 -19.93
N THR A 6 10.48 -1.03 -20.83
CA THR A 6 9.44 -0.06 -20.44
C THR A 6 8.26 -0.72 -19.75
N LEU A 7 7.81 -1.88 -20.25
CA LEU A 7 6.70 -2.63 -19.66
C LEU A 7 7.03 -3.15 -18.25
N MET A 8 8.24 -3.67 -18.03
CA MET A 8 8.70 -4.10 -16.70
C MET A 8 8.85 -2.92 -15.74
N ALA A 9 9.33 -1.78 -16.22
CA ALA A 9 9.40 -0.56 -15.41
C ALA A 9 8.00 -0.11 -14.97
N LEU A 10 7.02 -0.13 -15.88
CA LEU A 10 5.63 0.22 -15.56
C LEU A 10 4.97 -0.80 -14.63
N LEU A 11 5.32 -2.10 -14.73
CA LEU A 11 4.86 -3.11 -13.79
C LEU A 11 5.34 -2.84 -12.36
N ILE A 12 6.64 -2.55 -12.18
CA ILE A 12 7.21 -2.19 -10.88
C ILE A 12 6.54 -0.91 -10.37
N THR A 13 6.33 0.06 -11.25
CA THR A 13 5.65 1.32 -10.93
C THR A 13 4.22 1.09 -10.44
N GLY A 14 3.43 0.29 -11.16
CA GLY A 14 2.03 -0.01 -10.81
C GLY A 14 1.86 -0.82 -9.54
N TYR A 15 2.87 -1.62 -9.18
CA TYR A 15 2.90 -2.36 -7.94
C TYR A 15 3.20 -1.45 -6.74
N ILE A 16 4.20 -0.57 -6.88
CA ILE A 16 4.60 0.35 -5.81
C ILE A 16 3.54 1.45 -5.61
N ILE A 17 2.85 1.89 -6.67
CA ILE A 17 1.77 2.88 -6.57
C ILE A 17 0.44 2.19 -6.23
N GLY A 18 0.33 1.73 -4.98
CA GLY A 18 -0.89 1.18 -4.41
C GLY A 18 -1.71 2.18 -3.56
N VAL A 19 -2.88 1.74 -3.10
CA VAL A 19 -3.81 2.52 -2.25
C VAL A 19 -3.16 3.09 -0.99
N LEU A 20 -2.23 2.35 -0.38
CA LEU A 20 -1.58 2.79 0.88
C LEU A 20 -0.78 4.08 0.72
N ASN A 21 -0.27 4.38 -0.48
CA ASN A 21 0.40 5.65 -0.79
C ASN A 21 -0.53 6.84 -0.60
N TYR A 22 -1.81 6.68 -0.91
CA TYR A 22 -2.80 7.73 -0.79
C TYR A 22 -3.32 7.88 0.63
N VAL A 23 -3.38 6.78 1.38
CA VAL A 23 -4.05 6.80 2.68
C VAL A 23 -3.13 7.22 3.83
N LEU A 24 -1.89 6.73 3.85
CA LEU A 24 -1.02 6.87 5.03
C LEU A 24 0.14 7.84 4.84
N LEU A 25 0.78 7.84 3.66
CA LEU A 25 1.88 8.77 3.40
C LEU A 25 1.47 10.23 3.58
N PRO A 26 0.31 10.71 3.06
CA PRO A 26 -0.02 12.11 3.20
C PRO A 26 -0.26 12.55 4.65
N LYS A 27 -0.85 11.68 5.49
CA LYS A 27 -0.97 11.90 6.93
C LYS A 27 0.37 12.26 7.57
N TYR A 28 1.35 11.39 7.38
CA TYR A 28 2.64 11.54 8.06
C TYR A 28 3.51 12.63 7.42
N ASN A 29 3.37 12.89 6.12
CA ASN A 29 3.98 14.05 5.47
C ASN A 29 3.44 15.37 6.06
N ILE A 30 2.14 15.43 6.38
CA ILE A 30 1.53 16.60 7.04
C ILE A 30 2.00 16.73 8.49
N ILE A 31 1.90 15.65 9.27
CA ILE A 31 2.17 15.68 10.72
C ILE A 31 3.64 15.91 11.02
N PHE A 32 4.56 15.27 10.29
CA PHE A 32 6.00 15.35 10.54
C PHE A 32 6.72 16.38 9.67
N GLY A 33 6.01 17.02 8.73
CA GLY A 33 6.57 18.05 7.85
C GLY A 33 7.79 17.60 7.05
N LEU A 34 8.73 18.51 6.85
CA LEU A 34 9.96 18.24 6.10
C LEU A 34 10.85 17.19 6.79
N LYS A 35 10.85 17.11 8.12
CA LYS A 35 11.56 16.05 8.85
C LYS A 35 11.01 14.68 8.47
N GLY A 36 9.68 14.54 8.41
CA GLY A 36 9.00 13.32 7.97
C GLY A 36 9.39 12.92 6.56
N ILE A 37 9.36 13.87 5.62
CA ILE A 37 9.72 13.64 4.22
C ILE A 37 11.17 13.18 4.09
N LEU A 38 12.11 13.84 4.78
CA LEU A 38 13.54 13.47 4.74
C LEU A 38 13.81 12.09 5.35
N ILE A 39 13.27 11.81 6.53
CA ILE A 39 13.48 10.52 7.18
C ILE A 39 12.78 9.40 6.41
N GLY A 40 11.57 9.66 5.90
CA GLY A 40 10.84 8.75 5.02
C GLY A 40 11.60 8.46 3.72
N ALA A 41 12.25 9.47 3.13
CA ALA A 41 13.11 9.30 1.97
C ALA A 41 14.34 8.42 2.29
N LEU A 42 14.99 8.60 3.44
CA LEU A 42 16.10 7.75 3.87
C LEU A 42 15.68 6.29 4.05
N VAL A 43 14.54 6.05 4.69
CA VAL A 43 13.98 4.69 4.82
C VAL A 43 13.64 4.11 3.45
N SER A 44 13.05 4.91 2.56
CA SER A 44 12.74 4.50 1.19
C SER A 44 14.00 4.11 0.41
N LEU A 45 15.12 4.83 0.56
CA LEU A 45 16.39 4.46 -0.05
C LEU A 45 16.90 3.10 0.45
N ALA A 46 16.79 2.83 1.76
CA ALA A 46 17.13 1.51 2.31
C ALA A 46 16.22 0.41 1.74
N VAL A 47 14.94 0.69 1.53
CA VAL A 47 14.00 -0.21 0.84
C VAL A 47 14.42 -0.46 -0.60
N LEU A 48 14.79 0.56 -1.37
CA LEU A 48 15.26 0.39 -2.75
C LEU A 48 16.49 -0.51 -2.84
N VAL A 49 17.40 -0.43 -1.88
CA VAL A 49 18.57 -1.33 -1.79
C VAL A 49 18.11 -2.79 -1.65
N LEU A 50 17.13 -3.07 -0.80
CA LEU A 50 16.58 -4.43 -0.65
C LEU A 50 15.87 -4.90 -1.92
N ILE A 51 15.00 -4.08 -2.51
CA ILE A 51 14.32 -4.41 -3.77
C ILE A 51 15.32 -4.74 -4.88
N ARG A 52 16.36 -3.91 -5.02
CA ARG A 52 17.45 -4.14 -5.97
C ARG A 52 18.12 -5.48 -5.69
N SER A 53 18.45 -5.75 -4.44
CA SER A 53 19.13 -6.99 -4.03
C SER A 53 18.33 -8.24 -4.38
N GLU A 54 17.02 -8.24 -4.12
CA GLU A 54 16.11 -9.35 -4.40
C GLU A 54 15.96 -9.58 -5.90
N THR A 55 15.72 -8.50 -6.65
CA THR A 55 15.56 -8.56 -8.11
C THR A 55 16.83 -9.04 -8.79
N GLU A 56 18.01 -8.50 -8.41
CA GLU A 56 19.28 -8.90 -9.00
C GLU A 56 19.69 -10.34 -8.64
N SER A 57 19.31 -10.84 -7.46
CA SER A 57 19.63 -12.19 -7.02
C SER A 57 19.00 -13.27 -7.93
N THR A 58 17.72 -13.12 -8.27
CA THR A 58 17.05 -14.06 -9.20
C THR A 58 17.33 -13.74 -10.66
N LYS A 59 17.53 -12.47 -11.02
CA LYS A 59 17.93 -12.07 -12.37
C LYS A 59 19.28 -12.66 -12.78
N ARG A 60 20.28 -12.63 -11.89
CA ARG A 60 21.64 -13.19 -12.16
C ARG A 60 21.64 -14.71 -12.22
N THR A 61 20.88 -15.36 -11.34
CA THR A 61 20.85 -16.83 -11.27
C THR A 61 19.94 -17.46 -12.32
N ARG A 62 19.00 -16.69 -12.89
CA ARG A 62 17.95 -17.16 -13.82
C ARG A 62 17.06 -18.26 -13.23
N TYR A 63 17.16 -18.49 -11.93
CA TYR A 63 16.28 -19.42 -11.22
C TYR A 63 14.93 -18.78 -10.97
N LEU A 64 13.91 -19.63 -11.06
CA LEU A 64 12.60 -19.29 -10.54
C LEU A 64 12.66 -19.08 -9.02
N PRO A 65 11.78 -18.25 -8.42
CA PRO A 65 11.83 -17.91 -7.00
C PRO A 65 11.90 -19.12 -6.07
N TYR A 66 11.08 -20.15 -6.27
CA TYR A 66 11.13 -21.36 -5.44
C TYR A 66 12.46 -22.11 -5.61
N GLU A 67 12.93 -22.24 -6.84
CA GLU A 67 14.19 -22.91 -7.16
C GLU A 67 15.38 -22.18 -6.52
N PHE A 68 15.41 -20.85 -6.60
CA PHE A 68 16.40 -20.01 -5.94
C PHE A 68 16.37 -20.25 -4.42
N MET A 69 15.18 -20.25 -3.83
CA MET A 69 15.00 -20.48 -2.41
C MET A 69 15.45 -21.88 -1.97
N PHE A 70 15.24 -22.90 -2.81
CA PHE A 70 15.60 -24.27 -2.48
C PHE A 70 17.09 -24.56 -2.72
N LYS A 71 17.62 -24.20 -3.89
CA LYS A 71 18.96 -24.58 -4.35
C LYS A 71 20.05 -23.63 -3.87
N VAL A 72 19.80 -22.32 -3.92
CA VAL A 72 20.82 -21.30 -3.62
C VAL A 72 20.76 -20.89 -2.15
N SER A 73 19.63 -20.33 -1.71
CA SER A 73 19.56 -19.77 -0.36
C SER A 73 19.29 -20.82 0.73
N ARG A 74 18.74 -21.98 0.35
CA ARG A 74 18.27 -23.03 1.26
C ARG A 74 17.24 -22.50 2.28
N THR A 75 16.26 -21.74 1.80
CA THR A 75 15.16 -21.17 2.58
C THR A 75 13.76 -21.41 1.96
N PRO A 76 13.37 -22.65 1.63
CA PRO A 76 12.05 -22.94 1.07
C PRO A 76 10.87 -22.48 1.93
N GLY A 77 11.03 -22.42 3.27
CA GLY A 77 9.97 -21.93 4.17
C GLY A 77 9.53 -20.50 3.86
N LEU A 78 10.43 -19.67 3.33
CA LEU A 78 10.11 -18.27 2.97
C LEU A 78 9.08 -18.18 1.86
N MET A 79 9.09 -19.08 0.89
CA MET A 79 8.11 -19.07 -0.20
C MET A 79 6.68 -19.25 0.31
N ILE A 80 6.48 -20.12 1.30
CA ILE A 80 5.17 -20.33 1.92
C ILE A 80 4.76 -19.07 2.68
N THR A 81 5.67 -18.50 3.47
CA THR A 81 5.42 -17.24 4.20
C THR A 81 5.06 -16.09 3.25
N PHE A 82 5.77 -15.94 2.12
CA PHE A 82 5.49 -14.92 1.11
C PHE A 82 4.11 -15.10 0.49
N VAL A 83 3.74 -16.32 0.08
CA VAL A 83 2.41 -16.60 -0.48
C VAL A 83 1.31 -16.27 0.53
N LEU A 84 1.46 -16.67 1.80
CA LEU A 84 0.47 -16.38 2.85
C LEU A 84 0.33 -14.87 3.10
N PHE A 85 1.45 -14.16 3.24
CA PHE A 85 1.44 -12.72 3.44
C PHE A 85 0.83 -11.98 2.24
N LEU A 86 1.21 -12.36 1.03
CA LEU A 86 0.71 -11.81 -0.22
C LEU A 86 -0.80 -11.97 -0.35
N VAL A 87 -1.34 -13.16 -0.03
CA VAL A 87 -2.80 -13.41 -0.04
C VAL A 87 -3.54 -12.50 0.93
N ILE A 88 -2.99 -12.31 2.13
CA ILE A 88 -3.57 -11.40 3.13
C ILE A 88 -3.58 -9.96 2.62
N VAL A 89 -2.44 -9.48 2.10
CA VAL A 89 -2.32 -8.13 1.55
C VAL A 89 -3.23 -7.94 0.33
N ALA A 90 -3.39 -8.96 -0.52
CA ALA A 90 -4.30 -8.91 -1.66
C ALA A 90 -5.76 -8.76 -1.23
N GLY A 91 -6.20 -9.55 -0.24
CA GLY A 91 -7.55 -9.46 0.31
C GLY A 91 -7.84 -8.11 0.97
N ILE A 92 -6.89 -7.57 1.74
CA ILE A 92 -6.99 -6.25 2.36
C ILE A 92 -7.03 -5.16 1.28
N THR A 93 -6.16 -5.23 0.27
CA THR A 93 -6.10 -4.22 -0.79
C THR A 93 -7.38 -4.21 -1.63
N ALA A 94 -7.96 -5.38 -1.92
CA ALA A 94 -9.26 -5.48 -2.57
C ALA A 94 -10.38 -4.86 -1.72
N TYR A 95 -10.36 -5.10 -0.41
CA TYR A 95 -11.31 -4.49 0.53
C TYR A 95 -11.21 -2.96 0.54
N LEU A 96 -9.99 -2.42 0.60
CA LEU A 96 -9.76 -0.97 0.52
C LEU A 96 -10.18 -0.40 -0.85
N SER A 97 -9.97 -1.14 -1.94
CA SER A 97 -10.45 -0.73 -3.26
C SER A 97 -11.98 -0.67 -3.31
N GLY A 98 -12.66 -1.59 -2.62
CA GLY A 98 -14.12 -1.58 -2.46
C GLY A 98 -14.66 -0.33 -1.79
N TRP A 99 -13.92 0.25 -0.84
CA TRP A 99 -14.28 1.53 -0.22
C TRP A 99 -14.35 2.67 -1.23
N ALA A 100 -13.43 2.74 -2.20
CA ALA A 100 -13.51 3.77 -3.24
C ALA A 100 -14.78 3.60 -4.11
N MET A 101 -15.19 2.36 -4.37
CA MET A 101 -16.33 2.06 -5.22
C MET A 101 -17.69 2.37 -4.58
N ILE A 102 -17.84 2.22 -3.25
CA ILE A 102 -19.13 2.55 -2.60
C ILE A 102 -19.50 4.02 -2.78
N PHE A 103 -18.53 4.94 -2.69
CA PHE A 103 -18.78 6.37 -2.90
C PHE A 103 -19.08 6.69 -4.37
N LEU A 104 -18.46 5.97 -5.29
CA LEU A 104 -18.72 6.13 -6.72
C LEU A 104 -20.14 5.66 -7.09
N LEU A 105 -20.60 4.56 -6.47
CA LEU A 105 -21.89 3.94 -6.72
C LEU A 105 -23.02 4.47 -5.81
N GLY A 106 -22.71 5.36 -4.87
CA GLY A 106 -23.67 5.86 -3.87
C GLY A 106 -24.25 4.77 -2.98
N GLN A 107 -23.47 3.73 -2.68
CA GLN A 107 -23.89 2.58 -1.86
C GLN A 107 -23.40 2.72 -0.42
N ASP A 108 -24.03 1.98 0.50
CA ASP A 108 -23.61 1.94 1.90
C ASP A 108 -22.40 1.01 2.13
N SER A 109 -21.93 0.96 3.37
CA SER A 109 -20.78 0.13 3.76
C SER A 109 -21.03 -1.38 3.64
N SER A 110 -22.28 -1.84 3.54
CA SER A 110 -22.58 -3.27 3.36
C SER A 110 -22.11 -3.80 1.99
N PHE A 111 -21.93 -2.91 1.01
CA PHE A 111 -21.44 -3.29 -0.33
C PHE A 111 -19.91 -3.40 -0.44
N ILE A 112 -19.14 -2.99 0.57
CA ILE A 112 -17.67 -3.00 0.51
C ILE A 112 -17.13 -4.40 0.19
N VAL A 113 -17.61 -5.43 0.92
CA VAL A 113 -17.15 -6.82 0.74
C VAL A 113 -17.59 -7.40 -0.61
N PRO A 114 -18.86 -7.28 -1.05
CA PRO A 114 -19.27 -7.65 -2.40
C PRO A 114 -18.39 -7.01 -3.49
N LEU A 115 -18.06 -5.73 -3.36
CA LEU A 115 -17.20 -5.02 -4.32
C LEU A 115 -15.75 -5.50 -4.26
N ALA A 116 -15.24 -5.83 -3.07
CA ALA A 116 -13.91 -6.45 -2.91
C ALA A 116 -13.84 -7.83 -3.59
N ILE A 117 -14.87 -8.65 -3.37
CA ILE A 117 -15.01 -9.97 -4.01
C ILE A 117 -15.04 -9.81 -5.53
N LEU A 118 -15.87 -8.89 -6.03
CA LEU A 118 -15.96 -8.60 -7.45
C LEU A 118 -14.61 -8.14 -8.02
N THR A 119 -13.88 -7.30 -7.28
CA THR A 119 -12.55 -6.80 -7.68
C THR A 119 -11.56 -7.97 -7.85
N ILE A 120 -11.52 -8.92 -6.92
CA ILE A 120 -10.65 -10.10 -7.02
C ILE A 120 -11.08 -11.00 -8.18
N LEU A 121 -12.38 -11.21 -8.38
CA LEU A 121 -12.90 -12.02 -9.48
C LEU A 121 -12.58 -11.41 -10.85
N ILE A 122 -12.74 -10.08 -11.00
CA ILE A 122 -12.37 -9.37 -12.22
C ILE A 122 -10.87 -9.47 -12.45
N ALA A 123 -10.05 -9.26 -11.42
CA ALA A 123 -8.59 -9.40 -11.53
C ALA A 123 -8.19 -10.81 -12.00
N ALA A 124 -8.74 -11.86 -11.36
CA ALA A 124 -8.49 -13.24 -11.74
C ALA A 124 -8.93 -13.54 -13.18
N LEU A 125 -10.11 -13.07 -13.58
CA LEU A 125 -10.62 -13.23 -14.94
C LEU A 125 -9.71 -12.55 -15.97
N LEU A 126 -9.29 -11.32 -15.72
CA LEU A 126 -8.36 -10.60 -16.61
C LEU A 126 -7.02 -11.34 -16.73
N LEU A 127 -6.48 -11.89 -15.64
CA LEU A 127 -5.24 -12.67 -15.66
C LEU A 127 -5.36 -13.97 -16.47
N LEU A 128 -6.52 -14.62 -16.42
CA LEU A 128 -6.82 -15.80 -17.24
C LEU A 128 -6.95 -15.44 -18.73
N LEU A 129 -7.62 -14.32 -19.03
CA LEU A 129 -7.82 -13.84 -20.41
C LEU A 129 -6.54 -13.27 -21.04
N ALA A 130 -5.66 -12.66 -20.25
CA ALA A 130 -4.46 -12.01 -20.75
C ALA A 130 -3.48 -12.98 -21.44
N LYS A 131 -3.54 -14.29 -21.15
CA LYS A 131 -2.76 -15.36 -21.83
C LYS A 131 -1.29 -14.99 -22.14
N GLY A 132 -0.61 -14.30 -21.22
CA GLY A 132 0.79 -13.87 -21.37
C GLY A 132 1.01 -12.38 -21.67
N ARG A 133 -0.05 -11.60 -21.92
CA ARG A 133 0.00 -10.12 -22.04
C ARG A 133 -0.28 -9.40 -20.72
N THR A 134 -0.10 -10.08 -19.59
CA THR A 134 -0.35 -9.54 -18.24
C THR A 134 0.45 -8.27 -17.97
N VAL A 135 1.71 -8.23 -18.40
CA VAL A 135 2.59 -7.06 -18.21
C VAL A 135 2.08 -5.84 -19.00
N GLU A 136 1.53 -6.04 -20.20
CA GLU A 136 0.96 -4.95 -21.00
C GLU A 136 -0.30 -4.38 -20.36
N LEU A 137 -1.19 -5.25 -19.87
CA LEU A 137 -2.38 -4.84 -19.12
C LEU A 137 -1.99 -3.99 -17.91
N LEU A 138 -1.07 -4.49 -17.08
CA LEU A 138 -0.60 -3.79 -15.88
C LEU A 138 0.02 -2.43 -16.23
N ALA A 139 0.81 -2.35 -17.28
CA ALA A 139 1.44 -1.12 -17.72
C ALA A 139 0.42 -0.03 -18.09
N VAL A 140 -0.62 -0.40 -18.86
CA VAL A 140 -1.70 0.54 -19.24
C VAL A 140 -2.45 1.04 -18.02
N LEU A 141 -2.80 0.14 -17.09
CA LEU A 141 -3.52 0.53 -15.88
C LEU A 141 -2.68 1.44 -14.99
N SER A 142 -1.36 1.20 -14.89
CA SER A 142 -0.44 2.01 -14.10
C SER A 142 -0.32 3.43 -14.63
N VAL A 143 -0.20 3.59 -15.95
CA VAL A 143 -0.18 4.92 -16.59
C VAL A 143 -1.51 5.64 -16.34
N LEU A 144 -2.64 4.93 -16.46
CA LEU A 144 -3.96 5.50 -16.20
C LEU A 144 -4.07 6.01 -14.76
N VAL A 145 -3.62 5.23 -13.76
CA VAL A 145 -3.60 5.64 -12.35
C VAL A 145 -2.80 6.93 -12.17
N ILE A 146 -1.56 6.97 -12.69
CA ILE A 146 -0.68 8.15 -12.53
C ILE A 146 -1.33 9.40 -13.13
N VAL A 147 -1.87 9.29 -14.35
CA VAL A 147 -2.49 10.43 -15.04
C VAL A 147 -3.73 10.90 -14.29
N LEU A 148 -4.64 9.99 -13.92
CA LEU A 148 -5.86 10.34 -13.19
C LEU A 148 -5.54 11.01 -11.86
N THR A 149 -4.58 10.48 -11.10
CA THR A 149 -4.19 11.06 -9.83
C THR A 149 -3.65 12.48 -9.98
N LEU A 150 -2.71 12.71 -10.90
CA LEU A 150 -2.13 14.04 -11.09
C LEU A 150 -3.21 15.04 -11.53
N VAL A 151 -4.05 14.65 -12.48
CA VAL A 151 -5.17 15.50 -12.94
C VAL A 151 -6.13 15.81 -11.80
N SER A 152 -6.54 14.82 -11.00
CA SER A 152 -7.44 15.01 -9.86
C SER A 152 -6.90 16.02 -8.85
N VAL A 153 -5.59 15.99 -8.53
CA VAL A 153 -4.99 16.93 -7.57
C VAL A 153 -5.06 18.37 -8.06
N PHE A 154 -4.68 18.62 -9.32
CA PHE A 154 -4.74 19.96 -9.91
C PHE A 154 -6.18 20.50 -9.96
N LEU A 155 -7.12 19.64 -10.32
CA LEU A 155 -8.53 19.97 -10.41
C LEU A 155 -9.14 20.30 -9.03
N ILE A 156 -8.88 19.46 -8.01
CA ILE A 156 -9.33 19.69 -6.62
C ILE A 156 -8.77 21.00 -6.08
N ARG A 157 -7.48 21.29 -6.31
CA ARG A 157 -6.86 22.55 -5.88
C ARG A 157 -7.59 23.77 -6.45
N ASN A 158 -7.87 23.76 -7.75
CA ASN A 158 -8.49 24.90 -8.43
C ASN A 158 -9.91 25.15 -7.92
N GLU A 159 -10.72 24.10 -7.78
CA GLU A 159 -12.09 24.22 -7.28
C GLU A 159 -12.16 24.55 -5.79
N ALA A 160 -11.38 23.86 -4.95
CA ALA A 160 -11.36 24.11 -3.51
C ALA A 160 -10.96 25.57 -3.20
N SER A 161 -9.99 26.11 -3.95
CA SER A 161 -9.58 27.52 -3.79
C SER A 161 -10.69 28.52 -4.13
N SER A 162 -11.66 28.14 -4.97
CA SER A 162 -12.81 28.98 -5.33
C SER A 162 -13.91 28.97 -4.28
N VAL A 163 -14.01 27.90 -3.47
CA VAL A 163 -15.05 27.71 -2.46
C VAL A 163 -14.59 28.12 -1.05
N ILE A 164 -13.31 28.00 -0.75
CA ILE A 164 -12.73 28.39 0.55
C ILE A 164 -12.66 29.93 0.63
N VAL A 165 -13.73 30.55 1.14
CA VAL A 165 -13.84 32.01 1.28
C VAL A 165 -13.53 32.47 2.69
N SER A 166 -13.96 31.72 3.71
CA SER A 166 -13.86 32.14 5.11
C SER A 166 -12.42 32.18 5.61
N LYS A 167 -12.13 33.14 6.50
CA LYS A 167 -10.79 33.31 7.07
C LYS A 167 -10.39 32.08 7.89
N GLN A 168 -11.33 31.51 8.64
CA GLN A 168 -11.11 30.33 9.46
C GLN A 168 -10.84 29.09 8.61
N ALA A 169 -11.59 28.86 7.52
CA ALA A 169 -11.33 27.76 6.58
C ALA A 169 -9.92 27.86 5.98
N LYS A 170 -9.52 29.07 5.56
CA LYS A 170 -8.16 29.35 5.07
C LYS A 170 -7.10 29.07 6.12
N LEU A 171 -7.31 29.50 7.37
CA LEU A 171 -6.36 29.23 8.46
C LEU A 171 -6.13 27.73 8.68
N TYR A 172 -7.17 26.89 8.63
CA TYR A 172 -7.00 25.44 8.76
C TYR A 172 -6.23 24.84 7.59
N MET A 173 -6.56 25.24 6.35
CA MET A 173 -5.84 24.81 5.15
C MET A 173 -4.37 25.26 5.20
N ASP A 174 -4.10 26.54 5.48
CA ASP A 174 -2.76 27.12 5.52
C ASP A 174 -1.92 26.53 6.66
N HIS A 175 -2.53 26.17 7.78
CA HIS A 175 -1.85 25.47 8.86
C HIS A 175 -1.34 24.09 8.41
N VAL A 176 -2.16 23.32 7.69
CA VAL A 176 -1.75 22.02 7.15
C VAL A 176 -0.64 22.20 6.10
N LEU A 177 -0.81 23.14 5.17
CA LEU A 177 0.18 23.41 4.13
C LEU A 177 1.51 23.89 4.72
N SER A 178 1.49 24.80 5.69
CA SER A 178 2.71 25.27 6.36
C SER A 178 3.36 24.17 7.20
N SER A 179 2.59 23.31 7.86
CA SER A 179 3.11 22.15 8.60
C SER A 179 3.89 21.19 7.69
N MET A 180 3.37 20.89 6.49
CA MET A 180 4.06 20.03 5.51
C MET A 180 5.46 20.55 5.15
N TRP A 181 5.62 21.88 5.07
CA TRP A 181 6.86 22.55 4.69
C TRP A 181 7.67 23.04 5.89
N SER A 182 7.29 22.68 7.12
CA SER A 182 7.98 23.08 8.34
C SER A 182 8.98 22.02 8.82
N PHE A 183 10.05 22.49 9.47
CA PHE A 183 10.97 21.65 10.25
C PHE A 183 10.58 21.58 11.73
N ASP A 184 9.63 22.37 12.21
CA ASP A 184 9.33 22.47 13.64
C ASP A 184 8.41 21.33 14.14
N SER A 185 7.85 20.55 13.23
CA SER A 185 6.92 19.48 13.54
C SER A 185 7.56 18.39 14.44
N PRO A 186 6.90 18.00 15.54
CA PRO A 186 7.45 17.01 16.48
C PRO A 186 7.37 15.60 15.90
N LEU A 187 8.41 14.80 16.14
CA LEU A 187 8.43 13.39 15.78
C LEU A 187 7.85 12.55 16.92
N ASN A 188 6.92 11.66 16.59
CA ASN A 188 6.34 10.70 17.53
C ASN A 188 6.80 9.29 17.13
N ILE A 189 7.38 8.53 18.07
CA ILE A 189 7.98 7.23 17.77
C ILE A 189 6.95 6.20 17.29
N GLN A 190 5.76 6.16 17.90
CA GLN A 190 4.66 5.28 17.46
C GLN A 190 4.18 5.64 16.05
N GLY A 191 4.05 6.94 15.78
CA GLY A 191 3.71 7.45 14.45
C GLY A 191 4.80 7.14 13.42
N LEU A 192 6.08 7.24 13.79
CA LEU A 192 7.22 6.86 12.92
C LEU A 192 7.24 5.36 12.62
N ALA A 193 7.01 4.49 13.61
CA ALA A 193 6.92 3.05 13.37
C ALA A 193 5.82 2.71 12.36
N THR A 194 4.65 3.32 12.52
CA THR A 194 3.51 3.16 11.61
C THR A 194 3.82 3.72 10.21
N PHE A 195 4.43 4.90 10.16
CA PHE A 195 4.84 5.55 8.91
C PHE A 195 5.84 4.71 8.14
N PHE A 196 6.88 4.21 8.80
CA PHE A 196 7.90 3.37 8.19
C PHE A 196 7.33 2.04 7.71
N SER A 197 6.52 1.36 8.52
CA SER A 197 5.80 0.16 8.07
C SER A 197 4.88 0.43 6.88
N GLY A 198 4.23 1.60 6.85
CA GLY A 198 3.48 2.08 5.69
C GLY A 198 4.34 2.26 4.44
N ILE A 199 5.55 2.80 4.57
CA ILE A 199 6.53 2.88 3.47
C ILE A 199 6.89 1.47 2.98
N LEU A 200 7.20 0.53 3.87
CA LEU A 200 7.57 -0.84 3.48
C LEU A 200 6.45 -1.53 2.67
N LEU A 201 5.21 -1.39 3.15
CA LEU A 201 4.03 -1.94 2.48
C LEU A 201 3.73 -1.23 1.15
N ALA A 202 3.90 0.09 1.09
CA ALA A 202 3.74 0.85 -0.15
C ALA A 202 4.75 0.42 -1.22
N PHE A 203 5.98 0.12 -0.81
CA PHE A 203 6.99 -0.49 -1.67
C PHE A 203 6.79 -1.99 -1.88
N GLY A 204 5.76 -2.62 -1.34
CA GLY A 204 5.47 -4.04 -1.57
C GLY A 204 6.52 -5.02 -1.04
N LEU A 205 7.29 -4.62 -0.02
CA LEU A 205 8.18 -5.54 0.68
C LEU A 205 7.40 -6.52 1.57
N GLY A 206 8.03 -7.65 1.89
CA GLY A 206 7.51 -8.73 2.71
C GLY A 206 6.75 -9.82 1.94
N ALA A 207 6.48 -9.59 0.66
CA ALA A 207 5.64 -10.46 -0.17
C ALA A 207 6.41 -11.32 -1.19
N GLY A 208 7.74 -11.22 -1.28
CA GLY A 208 8.56 -11.99 -2.22
C GLY A 208 8.45 -11.54 -3.69
N VAL A 209 7.71 -10.47 -3.97
CA VAL A 209 7.32 -10.07 -5.34
C VAL A 209 8.55 -9.76 -6.19
N TYR A 210 9.58 -9.15 -5.62
CA TYR A 210 10.77 -8.75 -6.36
C TYR A 210 11.66 -9.92 -6.78
N TYR A 211 11.63 -11.04 -6.04
CA TYR A 211 12.25 -12.28 -6.49
C TYR A 211 11.60 -12.81 -7.77
N VAL A 212 10.26 -12.74 -7.87
CA VAL A 212 9.51 -13.11 -9.09
C VAL A 212 9.80 -12.14 -10.22
N ILE A 213 9.78 -10.83 -9.95
CA ILE A 213 10.10 -9.83 -10.98
C ILE A 213 11.52 -10.03 -11.53
N GLY A 214 12.49 -10.34 -10.67
CA GLY A 214 13.87 -10.60 -11.07
C GLY A 214 14.02 -11.80 -12.01
N SER A 215 13.31 -12.91 -11.76
CA SER A 215 13.40 -14.10 -12.62
C SER A 215 12.89 -13.86 -14.04
N PHE A 216 11.92 -12.96 -14.22
CA PHE A 216 11.37 -12.59 -15.53
C PHE A 216 12.00 -11.33 -16.16
N SER A 217 12.90 -10.65 -15.45
CA SER A 217 13.48 -9.40 -15.93
C SER A 217 14.55 -9.64 -17.01
N PRO A 218 14.53 -8.86 -18.12
CA PRO A 218 15.61 -8.88 -19.11
C PRO A 218 16.96 -8.51 -18.50
N GLU A 219 18.05 -9.06 -19.03
CA GLU A 219 19.41 -8.79 -18.54
C GLU A 219 19.76 -7.30 -18.68
N GLU A 220 19.32 -6.66 -19.77
CA GLU A 220 19.58 -5.25 -20.05
C GLU A 220 18.76 -4.26 -19.19
N LEU A 221 17.76 -4.75 -18.43
CA LEU A 221 16.95 -3.87 -17.59
C LEU A 221 17.81 -3.32 -16.46
N ASN A 222 18.03 -2.00 -16.46
CA ASN A 222 18.69 -1.30 -15.36
C ASN A 222 17.67 -1.07 -14.24
N VAL A 223 17.59 -2.03 -13.32
CA VAL A 223 16.66 -2.03 -12.18
C VAL A 223 16.85 -0.78 -11.32
N GLU A 224 18.09 -0.34 -11.09
CA GLU A 224 18.40 0.84 -10.28
C GLU A 224 17.77 2.12 -10.83
N ARG A 225 17.84 2.35 -12.15
CA ARG A 225 17.20 3.51 -12.78
C ARG A 225 15.69 3.47 -12.68
N VAL A 226 15.09 2.28 -12.84
CA VAL A 226 13.64 2.10 -12.68
C VAL A 226 13.21 2.43 -11.26
N LEU A 227 13.90 1.86 -10.26
CA LEU A 227 13.62 2.08 -8.85
C LEU A 227 13.75 3.55 -8.46
N LEU A 228 14.79 4.24 -8.95
CA LEU A 228 14.97 5.68 -8.71
C LEU A 228 13.82 6.49 -9.32
N GLY A 229 13.38 6.15 -10.53
CA GLY A 229 12.24 6.80 -11.18
C GLY A 229 10.94 6.61 -10.39
N VAL A 230 10.68 5.39 -9.92
CA VAL A 230 9.50 5.10 -9.10
C VAL A 230 9.54 5.81 -7.76
N PHE A 231 10.71 5.88 -7.11
CA PHE A 231 10.89 6.63 -5.87
C PHE A 231 10.55 8.11 -6.02
N VAL A 232 11.08 8.77 -7.07
CA VAL A 232 10.75 10.18 -7.34
C VAL A 232 9.26 10.35 -7.60
N LEU A 233 8.66 9.46 -8.40
CA LEU A 233 7.23 9.49 -8.68
C LEU A 233 6.39 9.32 -7.42
N GLN A 234 6.76 8.40 -6.52
CA GLN A 234 6.07 8.18 -5.26
C GLN A 234 6.16 9.38 -4.33
N LEU A 235 7.30 10.07 -4.26
CA LEU A 235 7.42 11.34 -3.52
C LEU A 235 6.47 12.40 -4.09
N ILE A 236 6.43 12.56 -5.41
CA ILE A 236 5.53 13.52 -6.08
C ILE A 236 4.07 13.18 -5.77
N LEU A 237 3.66 11.92 -5.91
CA LEU A 237 2.30 11.49 -5.65
C LEU A 237 1.93 11.60 -4.17
N GLY A 238 2.86 11.31 -3.26
CA GLY A 238 2.67 11.47 -1.81
C GLY A 238 2.45 12.93 -1.41
N ILE A 239 3.24 13.86 -1.98
CA ILE A 239 3.06 15.31 -1.79
C ILE A 239 1.71 15.74 -2.38
N ALA A 240 1.40 15.30 -3.60
CA ALA A 240 0.15 15.62 -4.28
C ALA A 240 -1.08 15.16 -3.48
N ALA A 241 -1.03 13.95 -2.90
CA ALA A 241 -2.07 13.45 -2.01
C ALA A 241 -2.20 14.29 -0.73
N SER A 242 -1.09 14.79 -0.16
CA SER A 242 -1.14 15.69 1.00
C SER A 242 -1.84 17.02 0.68
N TYR A 243 -1.62 17.57 -0.51
CA TYR A 243 -2.36 18.75 -0.97
C TYR A 243 -3.87 18.49 -1.04
N THR A 244 -4.27 17.34 -1.60
CA THR A 244 -5.69 16.94 -1.64
C THR A 244 -6.30 16.92 -0.24
N VAL A 245 -5.60 16.37 0.75
CA VAL A 245 -6.06 16.37 2.16
C VAL A 245 -6.19 17.80 2.69
N ALA A 246 -5.19 18.65 2.47
CA ALA A 246 -5.18 20.03 2.96
C ALA A 246 -6.36 20.86 2.42
N TYR A 247 -6.59 20.80 1.10
CA TYR A 247 -7.71 21.49 0.46
C TYR A 247 -9.06 20.92 0.91
N SER A 248 -9.15 19.61 1.13
CA SER A 248 -10.37 18.97 1.62
C SER A 248 -10.70 19.38 3.06
N LEU A 249 -9.68 19.57 3.92
CA LEU A 249 -9.88 20.08 5.28
C LEU A 249 -10.46 21.51 5.25
N GLY A 250 -9.90 22.40 4.42
CA GLY A 250 -10.43 23.75 4.25
C GLY A 250 -11.89 23.75 3.75
N ALA A 251 -12.17 22.94 2.72
CA ALA A 251 -13.51 22.80 2.15
C ALA A 251 -14.52 22.23 3.16
N SER A 252 -14.14 21.21 3.95
CA SER A 252 -15.01 20.66 5.00
C SER A 252 -15.39 21.68 6.07
N PHE A 253 -14.44 22.52 6.52
CA PHE A 253 -14.74 23.56 7.50
C PHE A 253 -15.66 24.64 6.90
N GLN A 254 -15.39 25.06 5.66
CA GLN A 254 -16.24 26.03 4.95
C GLN A 254 -17.68 25.54 4.89
N ALA A 255 -17.90 24.27 4.52
CA ALA A 255 -19.24 23.71 4.44
C ALA A 255 -19.94 23.59 5.80
N PHE A 256 -19.21 23.19 6.84
CA PHE A 256 -19.73 23.23 8.21
C PHE A 256 -20.16 24.64 8.60
N GLU A 257 -19.33 25.65 8.32
CA GLU A 257 -19.63 27.05 8.64
C GLU A 257 -20.84 27.58 7.87
N ASP A 258 -20.96 27.24 6.59
CA ASP A 258 -22.09 27.62 5.74
C ASP A 258 -23.39 26.96 6.23
N ALA A 259 -23.34 25.69 6.64
CA ALA A 259 -24.48 25.00 7.22
C ALA A 259 -24.93 25.62 8.56
N VAL A 260 -23.98 25.99 9.44
CA VAL A 260 -24.31 26.69 10.71
C VAL A 260 -24.97 28.05 10.47
N ARG A 261 -24.55 28.76 9.42
CA ARG A 261 -25.10 30.08 9.05
C ARG A 261 -26.40 30.00 8.27
N ASN A 262 -26.74 28.83 7.72
CA ASN A 262 -27.96 28.62 6.97
C ASN A 262 -29.13 28.32 7.93
N PRO A 263 -30.14 29.22 8.05
CA PRO A 263 -31.27 29.01 8.95
C PRO A 263 -32.15 27.82 8.56
N ASN A 264 -32.00 27.30 7.33
CA ASN A 264 -32.75 26.16 6.82
C ASN A 264 -32.01 24.81 6.96
N ALA A 265 -30.76 24.80 7.43
CA ALA A 265 -30.00 23.57 7.61
C ALA A 265 -30.52 22.79 8.83
N SER A 266 -30.63 21.47 8.70
CA SER A 266 -31.08 20.64 9.82
C SER A 266 -29.96 20.47 10.87
N PRO A 267 -30.29 20.32 12.17
CA PRO A 267 -29.28 20.03 13.19
C PRO A 267 -28.46 18.76 12.89
N GLU A 268 -29.07 17.75 12.26
CA GLU A 268 -28.38 16.53 11.87
C GLU A 268 -27.31 16.79 10.79
N GLU A 269 -27.63 17.63 9.79
CA GLU A 269 -26.71 18.01 8.72
C GLU A 269 -25.49 18.77 9.28
N VAL A 270 -25.74 19.74 10.16
CA VAL A 270 -24.68 20.52 10.82
C VAL A 270 -23.78 19.61 11.65
N PHE A 271 -24.37 18.69 12.43
CA PHE A 271 -23.60 17.77 13.26
C PHE A 271 -22.78 16.78 12.42
N ARG A 272 -23.33 16.30 11.29
CA ARG A 272 -22.62 15.44 10.34
C ARG A 272 -21.38 16.14 9.78
N LEU A 273 -21.53 17.35 9.26
CA LEU A 273 -20.42 18.14 8.69
C LEU A 273 -19.35 18.47 9.74
N TYR A 274 -19.78 18.77 10.98
CA TYR A 274 -18.86 18.97 12.10
C TYR A 274 -18.04 17.71 12.39
N ARG A 275 -18.68 16.53 12.43
CA ARG A 275 -18.00 15.25 12.68
C ARG A 275 -17.00 14.92 11.58
N GLU A 276 -17.36 15.15 10.33
CA GLU A 276 -16.48 14.95 9.17
C GLU A 276 -15.25 15.86 9.24
N PHE A 277 -15.44 17.15 9.52
CA PHE A 277 -14.35 18.09 9.76
C PHE A 277 -13.44 17.66 10.91
N GLN A 278 -14.00 17.27 12.06
CA GLN A 278 -13.19 16.81 13.20
C GLN A 278 -12.40 15.53 12.89
N THR A 279 -13.00 14.63 12.11
CA THR A 279 -12.32 13.41 11.66
C THR A 279 -11.12 13.76 10.78
N LEU A 280 -11.27 14.64 9.80
CA LEU A 280 -10.14 15.11 8.98
C LEU A 280 -9.10 15.89 9.79
N LYS A 281 -9.53 16.75 10.72
CA LYS A 281 -8.63 17.51 11.59
C LYS A 281 -7.78 16.57 12.46
N SER A 282 -8.38 15.52 13.01
CA SER A 282 -7.67 14.51 13.78
C SER A 282 -6.66 13.74 12.91
N TYR A 283 -7.05 13.42 11.68
CA TYR A 283 -6.17 12.76 10.71
C TYR A 283 -4.94 13.61 10.40
N THR A 284 -5.09 14.91 10.22
CA THR A 284 -3.97 15.82 9.90
C THR A 284 -3.12 16.25 11.10
N GLY A 285 -3.65 16.15 12.32
CA GLY A 285 -3.00 16.73 13.51
C GLY A 285 -2.52 15.73 14.57
N ASN A 286 -2.99 14.48 14.55
CA ASN A 286 -2.71 13.52 15.62
C ASN A 286 -1.94 12.28 15.10
N PRO A 287 -0.65 12.13 15.46
CA PRO A 287 0.17 10.99 15.01
C PRO A 287 -0.31 9.65 15.57
N SER A 288 -1.03 9.65 16.70
CA SER A 288 -1.46 8.46 17.43
C SER A 288 -2.80 7.88 16.94
N VAL A 289 -3.49 8.57 16.02
CA VAL A 289 -4.71 8.03 15.38
C VAL A 289 -4.36 6.71 14.70
N SER A 290 -5.19 5.69 14.94
CA SER A 290 -4.91 4.34 14.46
C SER A 290 -4.93 4.26 12.93
N VAL A 291 -4.28 3.23 12.37
CA VAL A 291 -4.30 2.97 10.92
C VAL A 291 -5.73 2.82 10.40
N HIS A 292 -6.57 2.10 11.14
CA HIS A 292 -7.98 1.91 10.83
C HIS A 292 -8.74 3.24 10.71
N GLU A 293 -8.66 4.10 11.73
CA GLU A 293 -9.31 5.42 11.72
C GLU A 293 -8.74 6.31 10.62
N SER A 294 -7.44 6.19 10.33
CA SER A 294 -6.79 6.96 9.27
C SER A 294 -7.33 6.59 7.88
N ILE A 295 -7.56 5.29 7.65
CA ILE A 295 -8.20 4.77 6.44
C ILE A 295 -9.61 5.33 6.31
N GLN A 296 -10.42 5.24 7.37
CA GLN A 296 -11.79 5.76 7.34
C GLN A 296 -11.83 7.26 7.08
N ALA A 297 -10.98 8.04 7.75
CA ALA A 297 -10.88 9.48 7.56
C ALA A 297 -10.52 9.86 6.12
N PHE A 298 -9.57 9.15 5.51
CA PHE A 298 -9.18 9.40 4.12
C PHE A 298 -10.33 9.13 3.15
N TYR A 299 -11.07 8.04 3.34
CA TYR A 299 -12.21 7.71 2.48
C TYR A 299 -13.44 8.61 2.68
N LEU A 300 -13.49 9.46 3.71
CA LEU A 300 -14.50 10.53 3.83
C LEU A 300 -14.21 11.74 2.94
N ILE A 301 -12.97 11.91 2.46
CA ILE A 301 -12.61 13.07 1.62
C ILE A 301 -13.51 13.18 0.38
N PRO A 302 -13.74 12.11 -0.41
CA PRO A 302 -14.61 12.20 -1.57
C PRO A 302 -16.06 12.57 -1.23
N SER A 303 -16.64 12.07 -0.13
CA SER A 303 -18.02 12.43 0.24
C SER A 303 -18.13 13.91 0.60
N ILE A 304 -17.18 14.43 1.37
CA ILE A 304 -17.07 15.86 1.67
C ILE A 304 -16.98 16.65 0.36
N LEU A 305 -16.07 16.29 -0.54
CA LEU A 305 -15.88 17.05 -1.77
C LEU A 305 -17.11 17.00 -2.69
N LEU A 306 -17.87 15.92 -2.71
CA LEU A 306 -19.13 15.83 -3.48
C LEU A 306 -20.22 16.75 -2.94
N ASP A 307 -20.33 16.87 -1.62
CA ASP A 307 -21.33 17.73 -0.95
C ASP A 307 -20.97 19.22 -1.13
N VAL A 308 -19.68 19.55 -1.06
CA VAL A 308 -19.20 20.95 -1.07
C VAL A 308 -18.93 21.48 -2.47
N LEU A 309 -18.51 20.63 -3.41
CA LEU A 309 -18.11 21.01 -4.76
C LEU A 309 -19.02 20.34 -5.81
N PRO A 310 -20.31 20.72 -5.93
CA PRO A 310 -21.25 20.09 -6.86
C PRO A 310 -20.86 20.24 -8.34
N LYS A 311 -20.07 21.27 -8.68
CA LYS A 311 -19.48 21.43 -10.03
C LYS A 311 -18.24 20.55 -10.26
N ALA A 312 -17.65 20.00 -9.20
CA ALA A 312 -16.45 19.17 -9.23
C ALA A 312 -16.74 17.66 -9.20
N LYS A 313 -17.98 17.22 -9.40
CA LYS A 313 -18.35 15.79 -9.40
C LYS A 313 -17.43 14.93 -10.27
N LEU A 314 -17.12 15.41 -11.49
CA LEU A 314 -16.20 14.74 -12.40
C LEU A 314 -14.80 14.56 -11.80
N MET A 315 -14.34 15.54 -11.02
CA MET A 315 -13.01 15.55 -10.39
C MET A 315 -12.95 14.57 -9.22
N VAL A 316 -13.99 14.56 -8.40
CA VAL A 316 -14.11 13.63 -7.26
C VAL A 316 -14.27 12.19 -7.75
N TYR A 317 -15.05 11.97 -8.82
CA TYR A 317 -15.13 10.66 -9.46
C TYR A 317 -13.79 10.23 -10.07
N SER A 318 -13.03 11.16 -10.66
CA SER A 318 -11.68 10.86 -11.16
C SER A 318 -10.74 10.43 -10.02
N LEU A 319 -10.84 11.08 -8.84
CA LEU A 319 -10.07 10.70 -7.66
C LEU A 319 -10.48 9.30 -7.17
N LEU A 320 -11.78 9.03 -7.03
CA LEU A 320 -12.30 7.73 -6.60
C LEU A 320 -11.91 6.61 -7.56
N ILE A 321 -12.02 6.84 -8.88
CA ILE A 321 -11.55 5.90 -9.90
C ILE A 321 -10.05 5.69 -9.77
N SER A 322 -9.26 6.74 -9.56
CA SER A 322 -7.79 6.58 -9.39
C SER A 322 -7.44 5.73 -8.16
N LEU A 323 -8.16 5.92 -7.04
CA LEU A 323 -7.98 5.13 -5.82
C LEU A 323 -8.36 3.66 -6.01
N TYR A 324 -9.52 3.41 -6.63
CA TYR A 324 -9.94 2.07 -7.01
C TYR A 324 -8.90 1.41 -7.92
N MET A 325 -8.47 2.10 -8.96
CA MET A 325 -7.52 1.58 -9.94
C MET A 325 -6.15 1.30 -9.33
N ALA A 326 -5.64 2.13 -8.41
CA ALA A 326 -4.38 1.89 -7.71
C ALA A 326 -4.43 0.60 -6.86
N GLY A 327 -5.58 0.32 -6.25
CA GLY A 327 -5.76 -0.91 -5.48
C GLY A 327 -5.96 -2.11 -6.39
N PHE A 328 -6.73 -1.94 -7.46
CA PHE A 328 -6.96 -2.96 -8.46
C PHE A 328 -5.67 -3.40 -9.17
N THR A 329 -4.79 -2.47 -9.57
CA THR A 329 -3.49 -2.81 -10.15
C THR A 329 -2.62 -3.61 -9.19
N THR A 330 -2.60 -3.20 -7.92
CA THR A 330 -1.87 -3.90 -6.86
C THR A 330 -2.42 -5.32 -6.67
N VAL A 331 -3.75 -5.49 -6.63
CA VAL A 331 -4.41 -6.81 -6.52
C VAL A 331 -4.04 -7.73 -7.70
N ILE A 332 -4.04 -7.21 -8.94
CA ILE A 332 -3.64 -8.00 -10.12
C ILE A 332 -2.20 -8.48 -9.97
N VAL A 333 -1.26 -7.59 -9.58
CA VAL A 333 0.15 -7.96 -9.39
C VAL A 333 0.28 -9.02 -8.30
N LEU A 334 -0.34 -8.80 -7.13
CA LEU A 334 -0.28 -9.76 -6.02
C LEU A 334 -0.82 -11.13 -6.46
N ILE A 335 -1.99 -11.19 -7.10
CA ILE A 335 -2.57 -12.47 -7.57
C ILE A 335 -1.66 -13.16 -8.59
N GLU A 336 -1.11 -12.45 -9.57
CA GLU A 336 -0.21 -13.06 -10.57
C GLU A 336 1.08 -13.58 -9.90
N MET A 337 1.73 -12.77 -9.07
CA MET A 337 2.99 -13.15 -8.41
C MET A 337 2.76 -14.30 -7.44
N GLY A 338 1.68 -14.25 -6.64
CA GLY A 338 1.29 -15.33 -5.76
C GLY A 338 0.97 -16.61 -6.51
N ALA A 339 0.35 -16.52 -7.69
CA ALA A 339 0.07 -17.67 -8.53
C ALA A 339 1.35 -18.28 -9.12
N GLN A 340 2.32 -17.49 -9.55
CA GLN A 340 3.64 -18.00 -9.98
C GLN A 340 4.33 -18.75 -8.83
N MET A 341 4.41 -18.13 -7.65
CA MET A 341 4.99 -18.77 -6.47
C MET A 341 4.24 -20.06 -6.07
N THR A 342 2.91 -20.03 -6.07
CA THR A 342 2.07 -21.18 -5.69
C THR A 342 2.18 -22.31 -6.70
N ALA A 343 2.26 -21.99 -8.00
CA ALA A 343 2.46 -22.99 -9.05
C ALA A 343 3.77 -23.76 -8.85
N GLU A 344 4.84 -23.05 -8.45
CA GLU A 344 6.14 -23.66 -8.18
C GLU A 344 6.15 -24.47 -6.87
N VAL A 345 5.61 -23.91 -5.78
CA VAL A 345 5.59 -24.57 -4.46
C VAL A 345 4.73 -25.82 -4.46
N VAL A 346 3.54 -25.76 -5.08
CA VAL A 346 2.55 -26.85 -5.09
C VAL A 346 2.72 -27.75 -6.31
N GLN A 347 3.59 -27.39 -7.26
CA GLN A 347 3.78 -28.10 -8.54
C GLN A 347 2.46 -28.25 -9.32
N THR A 348 1.68 -27.17 -9.41
CA THR A 348 0.40 -27.14 -10.09
C THR A 348 0.44 -26.22 -11.32
N ASN A 349 -0.57 -26.32 -12.19
CA ASN A 349 -0.64 -25.45 -13.36
C ASN A 349 -1.04 -24.00 -12.95
N ARG A 350 -0.70 -23.02 -13.80
CA ARG A 350 -0.98 -21.59 -13.55
C ARG A 350 -2.46 -21.32 -13.28
N ARG A 351 -3.37 -22.03 -13.96
CA ARG A 351 -4.83 -21.84 -13.79
C ARG A 351 -5.29 -22.21 -12.38
N ASN A 352 -4.83 -23.37 -11.87
CA ASN A 352 -5.15 -23.83 -10.53
C ASN A 352 -4.48 -22.94 -9.48
N ALA A 353 -3.23 -22.54 -9.69
CA ALA A 353 -2.54 -21.62 -8.78
C ALA A 353 -3.24 -20.26 -8.68
N LEU A 354 -3.65 -19.67 -9.82
CA LEU A 354 -4.47 -18.45 -9.85
C LEU A 354 -5.76 -18.65 -9.07
N ALA A 355 -6.50 -19.74 -9.31
CA ALA A 355 -7.73 -20.03 -8.59
C ALA A 355 -7.51 -20.15 -7.08
N THR A 356 -6.46 -20.85 -6.64
CA THR A 356 -6.11 -20.99 -5.22
C THR A 356 -5.83 -19.64 -4.58
N VAL A 357 -4.96 -18.83 -5.17
CA VAL A 357 -4.60 -17.51 -4.62
C VAL A 357 -5.80 -16.57 -4.58
N SER A 358 -6.63 -16.58 -5.64
CA SER A 358 -7.86 -15.78 -5.66
C SER A 358 -8.86 -16.24 -4.60
N VAL A 359 -9.12 -17.54 -4.45
CA VAL A 359 -10.05 -18.08 -3.45
C VAL A 359 -9.58 -17.75 -2.03
N LEU A 360 -8.28 -17.89 -1.74
CA LEU A 360 -7.76 -17.52 -0.43
C LEU A 360 -7.87 -16.00 -0.19
N SER A 361 -7.58 -15.17 -1.20
CA SER A 361 -7.73 -13.72 -1.08
C SER A 361 -9.19 -13.31 -0.86
N LEU A 362 -10.13 -13.99 -1.53
CA LEU A 362 -11.57 -13.82 -1.32
C LEU A 362 -11.98 -14.17 0.11
N ALA A 363 -11.44 -15.25 0.67
CA ALA A 363 -11.73 -15.65 2.04
C ALA A 363 -11.27 -14.58 3.05
N ILE A 364 -10.11 -13.94 2.81
CA ILE A 364 -9.65 -12.81 3.63
C ILE A 364 -10.61 -11.62 3.51
N SER A 365 -10.97 -11.20 2.30
CA SER A 365 -11.91 -10.08 2.11
C SER A 365 -13.30 -10.37 2.72
N LEU A 366 -13.78 -11.61 2.64
CA LEU A 366 -15.05 -12.03 3.25
C LEU A 366 -14.98 -11.99 4.78
N ALA A 367 -13.87 -12.43 5.37
CA ALA A 367 -13.68 -12.39 6.82
C ALA A 367 -13.70 -10.94 7.37
N MET A 368 -13.28 -9.96 6.56
CA MET A 368 -13.33 -8.54 6.89
C MET A 368 -14.77 -7.95 6.90
N TRP A 369 -15.80 -8.73 6.59
CA TRP A 369 -17.20 -8.35 6.89
C TRP A 369 -17.41 -8.11 8.39
N ASN A 370 -16.72 -8.86 9.24
CA ASN A 370 -16.75 -8.67 10.68
C ASN A 370 -15.79 -7.54 11.10
N GLU A 371 -16.28 -6.53 11.81
CA GLU A 371 -15.49 -5.35 12.19
C GLU A 371 -14.26 -5.69 13.07
N ALA A 372 -14.35 -6.71 13.94
CA ALA A 372 -13.23 -7.11 14.77
C ALA A 372 -12.13 -7.77 13.91
N LEU A 373 -12.50 -8.66 12.99
CA LEU A 373 -11.56 -9.26 12.04
C LEU A 373 -10.98 -8.23 11.08
N PHE A 374 -11.80 -7.27 10.63
CA PHE A 374 -11.34 -6.14 9.82
C PHE A 374 -10.19 -5.38 10.49
N LYS A 375 -10.33 -5.02 11.78
CA LYS A 375 -9.28 -4.37 12.56
C LYS A 375 -8.02 -5.24 12.64
N VAL A 376 -8.18 -6.53 12.95
CA VAL A 376 -7.03 -7.47 13.03
C VAL A 376 -6.29 -7.56 11.69
N PHE A 377 -7.00 -7.76 10.58
CA PHE A 377 -6.39 -7.87 9.25
C PHE A 377 -5.72 -6.57 8.83
N ILE A 378 -6.32 -5.40 9.08
CA ILE A 378 -5.66 -4.11 8.75
C ILE A 378 -4.37 -3.92 9.53
N PHE A 379 -4.32 -4.26 10.82
CA PHE A 379 -3.13 -4.05 11.63
C PHE A 379 -2.02 -5.08 11.34
N LEU A 380 -2.36 -6.25 10.80
CA LEU A 380 -1.43 -7.37 10.64
C LEU A 380 -0.24 -7.02 9.73
N PRO A 381 -0.40 -6.43 8.53
CA PRO A 381 0.74 -6.05 7.71
C PRO A 381 1.67 -5.06 8.43
N PHE A 382 1.10 -4.10 9.16
CA PHE A 382 1.88 -3.08 9.88
C PHE A 382 2.65 -3.63 11.08
N SER A 383 2.19 -4.74 11.68
CA SER A 383 2.86 -5.33 12.84
C SER A 383 4.08 -6.16 12.46
N ILE A 384 4.12 -6.73 11.25
CA ILE A 384 5.10 -7.74 10.87
C ILE A 384 5.96 -7.41 9.65
N VAL A 385 5.55 -6.46 8.79
CA VAL A 385 6.23 -6.20 7.50
C VAL A 385 7.73 -5.91 7.64
N GLY A 386 8.16 -5.16 8.66
CA GLY A 386 9.59 -4.89 8.87
C GLY A 386 10.40 -6.14 9.18
N ILE A 387 9.83 -7.07 9.95
CA ILE A 387 10.47 -8.36 10.23
C ILE A 387 10.49 -9.23 8.97
N LEU A 388 9.38 -9.27 8.22
CA LEU A 388 9.32 -9.99 6.94
C LEU A 388 10.35 -9.47 5.94
N ALA A 389 10.43 -8.16 5.75
CA ALA A 389 11.40 -7.53 4.86
C ALA A 389 12.86 -7.81 5.26
N ALA A 390 13.16 -7.81 6.57
CA ALA A 390 14.48 -8.17 7.07
C ALA A 390 14.82 -9.65 6.78
N ILE A 391 13.87 -10.55 6.96
CA ILE A 391 14.03 -11.97 6.67
C ILE A 391 14.12 -12.22 5.15
N GLU A 392 13.34 -11.48 4.36
CA GLU A 392 13.31 -11.52 2.90
C GLU A 392 14.64 -11.13 2.27
N ALA A 393 15.45 -10.31 2.93
CA ALA A 393 16.80 -9.96 2.48
C ALA A 393 17.82 -11.11 2.62
N TYR A 394 17.57 -12.08 3.51
CA TYR A 394 18.54 -13.13 3.84
C TYR A 394 18.96 -14.00 2.64
N PRO A 395 18.05 -14.47 1.76
CA PRO A 395 18.41 -15.20 0.55
C PRO A 395 19.35 -14.43 -0.37
N SER A 396 19.12 -13.12 -0.54
CA SER A 396 19.94 -12.26 -1.39
C SER A 396 21.39 -12.17 -0.89
N LEU A 397 21.62 -12.12 0.42
CA LEU A 397 22.97 -12.09 1.03
C LEU A 397 23.85 -13.29 0.64
N LYS A 398 23.26 -14.42 0.26
CA LYS A 398 24.02 -15.61 -0.17
C LYS A 398 24.50 -15.53 -1.62
N SER A 399 23.84 -14.75 -2.48
CA SER A 399 24.12 -14.71 -3.91
C SER A 399 24.88 -13.46 -4.37
N LEU A 400 24.86 -12.38 -3.58
CA LEU A 400 25.47 -11.09 -3.93
C LEU A 400 26.99 -11.04 -3.75
N GLN A 401 27.65 -10.01 -4.27
CA GLN A 401 29.07 -9.72 -4.05
C GLN A 401 29.32 -8.99 -2.72
N SER A 402 30.56 -8.98 -2.21
CA SER A 402 30.89 -8.49 -0.86
C SER A 402 30.40 -7.06 -0.54
N HIS A 403 30.53 -6.11 -1.48
CA HIS A 403 30.04 -4.73 -1.25
C HIS A 403 28.50 -4.65 -1.23
N GLU A 404 27.84 -5.35 -2.16
CA GLU A 404 26.38 -5.45 -2.22
C GLU A 404 25.79 -6.15 -0.99
N LYS A 405 26.51 -7.13 -0.43
CA LYS A 405 26.14 -7.82 0.81
C LYS A 405 26.10 -6.86 2.00
N LEU A 406 27.08 -5.98 2.14
CA LEU A 406 27.12 -5.01 3.25
C LEU A 406 25.90 -4.08 3.18
N LEU A 407 25.63 -3.50 2.01
CA LEU A 407 24.49 -2.62 1.81
C LEU A 407 23.16 -3.33 2.08
N THR A 408 23.01 -4.56 1.59
CA THR A 408 21.82 -5.39 1.82
C THR A 408 21.65 -5.74 3.30
N ALA A 409 22.75 -6.06 4.00
CA ALA A 409 22.73 -6.37 5.43
C ALA A 409 22.36 -5.14 6.28
N LEU A 410 22.88 -3.96 5.93
CA LEU A 410 22.51 -2.70 6.58
C LEU A 410 21.03 -2.37 6.34
N GLY A 411 20.54 -2.52 5.10
CA GLY A 411 19.13 -2.37 4.78
C GLY A 411 18.25 -3.32 5.60
N ALA A 412 18.62 -4.60 5.66
CA ALA A 412 17.92 -5.61 6.46
C ALA A 412 17.92 -5.29 7.95
N ALA A 413 19.02 -4.77 8.49
CA ALA A 413 19.10 -4.33 9.89
C ALA A 413 18.15 -3.16 10.17
N VAL A 414 18.07 -2.18 9.26
CA VAL A 414 17.10 -1.08 9.37
C VAL A 414 15.67 -1.61 9.38
N MET A 415 15.33 -2.53 8.47
CA MET A 415 14.00 -3.16 8.44
C MET A 415 13.69 -3.93 9.71
N LEU A 416 14.69 -4.63 10.27
CA LEU A 416 14.52 -5.36 11.52
C LEU A 416 14.22 -4.41 12.68
N VAL A 417 14.92 -3.28 12.79
CA VAL A 417 14.65 -2.27 13.83
C VAL A 417 13.24 -1.71 13.67
N ILE A 418 12.83 -1.36 12.45
CA ILE A 418 11.45 -0.90 12.15
C ILE A 418 10.43 -1.97 12.53
N GLY A 419 10.70 -3.23 12.19
CA GLY A 419 9.85 -4.38 12.46
C GLY A 419 9.68 -4.65 13.95
N LEU A 420 10.77 -4.65 14.72
CA LEU A 420 10.74 -4.83 16.16
C LEU A 420 10.01 -3.68 16.87
N GLY A 421 10.23 -2.43 16.43
CA GLY A 421 9.50 -1.28 16.93
C GLY A 421 7.99 -1.37 16.66
N SER A 422 7.62 -1.73 15.43
CA SER A 422 6.21 -1.90 15.05
C SER A 422 5.54 -3.03 15.82
N LEU A 423 6.23 -4.17 15.94
CA LEU A 423 5.75 -5.31 16.71
C LEU A 423 5.55 -4.96 18.19
N TYR A 424 6.50 -4.23 18.80
CA TYR A 424 6.38 -3.76 20.18
C TYR A 424 5.11 -2.92 20.36
N TYR A 425 4.90 -1.91 19.52
CA TYR A 425 3.72 -1.05 19.62
C TYR A 425 2.40 -1.80 19.34
N SER A 426 2.42 -2.80 18.46
CA SER A 426 1.26 -3.66 18.23
C SER A 426 0.95 -4.54 19.46
N LEU A 427 1.97 -5.08 20.13
CA LEU A 427 1.82 -5.92 21.32
C LEU A 427 1.44 -5.14 22.57
N THR A 428 1.74 -3.84 22.65
CA THR A 428 1.29 -2.96 23.75
C THR A 428 -0.01 -2.23 23.45
N GLY A 429 -0.52 -2.31 22.21
CA GLY A 429 -1.70 -1.60 21.74
C GLY A 429 -3.03 -2.20 22.17
N ILE A 430 -4.11 -1.82 21.47
CA ILE A 430 -5.44 -2.39 21.69
C ILE A 430 -5.49 -3.88 21.34
N PHE A 431 -6.49 -4.59 21.85
CA PHE A 431 -6.63 -6.04 21.66
C PHE A 431 -6.51 -6.50 20.19
N ALA A 432 -7.13 -5.77 19.24
CA ALA A 432 -7.03 -6.09 17.83
C ALA A 432 -5.59 -5.99 17.28
N MET A 433 -4.79 -5.02 17.73
CA MET A 433 -3.38 -4.88 17.35
C MET A 433 -2.53 -6.03 17.92
N LYS A 434 -2.82 -6.46 19.16
CA LYS A 434 -2.14 -7.60 19.80
C LYS A 434 -2.40 -8.88 19.04
N LEU A 435 -3.66 -9.15 18.70
CA LEU A 435 -4.02 -10.32 17.89
C LEU A 435 -3.34 -10.26 16.52
N ALA A 436 -3.36 -9.09 15.86
CA ALA A 436 -2.69 -8.90 14.58
C ALA A 436 -1.18 -9.17 14.64
N ALA A 437 -0.49 -8.76 15.71
CA ALA A 437 0.92 -9.06 15.96
C ALA A 437 1.17 -10.58 16.15
N ILE A 438 0.34 -11.24 16.97
CA ILE A 438 0.45 -12.69 17.21
C ILE A 438 0.21 -13.45 15.91
N THR A 439 -0.84 -13.11 15.16
CA THR A 439 -1.13 -13.72 13.85
C THR A 439 -0.01 -13.45 12.85
N GLY A 440 0.56 -12.23 12.85
CA GLY A 440 1.72 -11.89 12.02
C GLY A 440 2.94 -12.78 12.34
N LEU A 441 3.24 -13.00 13.61
CA LEU A 441 4.32 -13.91 14.03
C LEU A 441 4.04 -15.37 13.62
N ILE A 442 2.78 -15.81 13.62
CA ILE A 442 2.39 -17.14 13.13
C ILE A 442 2.71 -17.31 11.63
N LEU A 443 2.70 -16.24 10.83
CA LEU A 443 3.11 -16.31 9.41
C LEU A 443 4.59 -16.71 9.24
N LEU A 444 5.41 -16.56 10.28
CA LEU A 444 6.83 -16.94 10.27
C LEU A 444 7.06 -18.41 10.62
N VAL A 445 6.02 -19.15 11.01
CA VAL A 445 6.13 -20.58 11.35
C VAL A 445 6.80 -21.41 10.23
N PRO A 446 6.46 -21.27 8.93
CA PRO A 446 7.15 -21.99 7.87
C PRO A 446 8.66 -21.76 7.83
N VAL A 447 9.12 -20.57 8.23
CA VAL A 447 10.55 -20.22 8.32
C VAL A 447 11.24 -20.98 9.44
N ALA A 448 10.57 -21.18 10.58
CA ALA A 448 11.11 -21.98 11.69
C ALA A 448 11.30 -23.45 11.30
N PHE A 449 10.45 -23.98 10.43
CA PHE A 449 10.51 -25.37 9.93
C PHE A 449 11.39 -25.56 8.69
N ASN A 450 12.16 -24.55 8.30
CA ASN A 450 12.96 -24.56 7.08
C ASN A 450 13.95 -25.73 6.99
N SER A 451 14.54 -26.14 8.11
CA SER A 451 15.45 -27.30 8.17
C SER A 451 14.76 -28.63 7.88
N MET A 452 13.49 -28.80 8.28
CA MET A 452 12.69 -29.98 8.00
C MET A 452 12.31 -30.05 6.52
N LEU A 453 11.92 -28.90 5.94
CA LEU A 453 11.58 -28.78 4.52
C LEU A 453 12.77 -29.09 3.59
N LEU A 454 14.00 -28.77 4.02
CA LEU A 454 15.22 -29.13 3.27
C LEU A 454 15.55 -30.63 3.35
N ARG A 455 15.18 -31.32 4.44
CA ARG A 455 15.45 -32.75 4.62
C ARG A 455 14.51 -33.61 3.78
N SER A 456 13.24 -33.27 3.71
CA SER A 456 12.25 -34.02 2.91
C SER A 456 12.56 -33.99 1.41
N GLY A 457 13.12 -32.89 0.90
CA GLY A 457 13.51 -32.78 -0.50
C GLY A 457 14.82 -33.47 -0.89
N ARG A 458 15.57 -34.07 0.06
CA ARG A 458 16.73 -34.94 -0.24
C ARG A 458 16.38 -36.41 -0.41
N GLN A 459 15.17 -36.81 -0.02
CA GLN A 459 14.67 -38.19 -0.10
C GLN A 459 13.85 -38.47 -1.37
N ARG A 460 13.63 -37.45 -2.20
CA ARG A 460 13.19 -37.54 -3.59
C ARG A 460 14.37 -37.16 -4.48
#